data_AF-A0AAE0YKK7-F1
#
_entry.id   AF-A0AAE0YKK7-F1
#
_cell.length_a   1.000
_cell.length_b   1.000
_cell.length_c   1.000
_cell.angle_alpha   90.00
_cell.angle_beta   90.00
_cell.angle_gamma   90.00
#
_symmetry.space_group_name_H-M   'P 1'
#
loop_
_entity.id
_entity.type
_entity.pdbx_description
1 polymer ?
#
loop_
_entity_poly.entity_id
_entity_poly.type
_entity_poly.pdbx_seq_one_letter_code
_entity_poly.pdbx_strand_id
1 'polypeptide(L)'
;MKTGPRQVKLNMGLNPVLKIGPRQVKLNMSLNPVLKIGPRQVKLNMSLNPVLKIGPREVKLNMSLNPVLKIGPRQVKLNMSLNPVLKIGPRQIKLNMSLNPVLKIDPRQVKLNMSLNPVLKIGPRQIKLNMSLNPVLKIGPRQVKLNMSLNPVLKIDPRQVKLNMSLNPVLKIGPPSGKT
;
A
#
# COMPACT_ATOMS: atom_id res chain seq x y z
N MET A 1 3.85 -35.81 -15.18
CA MET A 1 4.01 -34.51 -14.48
C MET A 1 2.84 -34.29 -13.54
N LYS A 2 3.04 -34.26 -12.21
CA LYS A 2 1.97 -33.89 -11.28
C LYS A 2 1.72 -32.38 -11.38
N THR A 3 0.69 -31.99 -12.13
CA THR A 3 0.26 -30.59 -12.16
C THR A 3 -0.36 -30.27 -10.81
N GLY A 4 0.32 -29.45 -10.00
CA GLY A 4 -0.25 -28.94 -8.76
C GLY A 4 -1.57 -28.19 -9.00
N PRO A 5 -2.36 -27.93 -7.95
CA PRO A 5 -3.67 -27.32 -8.09
C PRO A 5 -3.57 -25.97 -8.81
N ARG A 6 -4.48 -25.71 -9.75
CA ARG A 6 -4.56 -24.41 -10.46
C ARG A 6 -5.14 -23.30 -9.56
N GLN A 7 -6.01 -23.69 -8.64
CA GLN A 7 -6.71 -22.79 -7.71
C GLN A 7 -6.61 -23.33 -6.28
N VAL A 8 -6.49 -22.43 -5.30
CA VAL A 8 -6.57 -22.77 -3.88
C VAL A 8 -7.54 -21.84 -3.19
N LYS A 9 -8.44 -22.43 -2.39
CA LYS A 9 -9.34 -21.72 -1.48
C LYS A 9 -9.16 -22.31 -0.08
N LEU A 10 -8.78 -21.49 0.90
CA LEU A 10 -8.61 -21.93 2.28
C LEU A 10 -9.31 -20.97 3.24
N ASN A 11 -9.82 -21.53 4.33
CA ASN A 11 -10.29 -20.81 5.50
C ASN A 11 -9.55 -21.38 6.71
N MET A 12 -8.76 -20.57 7.41
CA MET A 12 -7.98 -21.04 8.56
C MET A 12 -8.04 -20.03 9.70
N GLY A 13 -7.96 -20.53 10.92
CA GLY A 13 -7.99 -19.70 12.12
C GLY A 13 -6.61 -19.17 12.49
N LEU A 14 -5.94 -19.91 13.36
CA LEU A 14 -4.79 -19.45 14.13
C LEU A 14 -3.46 -19.83 13.46
N ASN A 15 -2.58 -18.84 13.33
CA ASN A 15 -1.16 -18.98 13.00
C ASN A 15 -0.81 -19.85 11.76
N PRO A 16 -1.56 -19.83 10.64
CA PRO A 16 -1.20 -20.65 9.49
C PRO A 16 0.08 -20.14 8.83
N VAL A 17 0.98 -21.07 8.51
CA VAL A 17 2.22 -20.80 7.77
C VAL A 17 2.15 -21.48 6.41
N LEU A 18 2.04 -20.69 5.33
CA LEU A 18 1.87 -21.26 3.98
C LEU A 18 2.87 -20.71 2.96
N LYS A 19 3.33 -21.62 2.09
CA LYS A 19 3.99 -21.31 0.83
C LYS A 19 3.08 -21.74 -0.33
N ILE A 20 2.60 -20.77 -1.10
CA ILE A 20 1.56 -21.00 -2.11
C ILE A 20 2.10 -20.65 -3.50
N GLY A 21 2.00 -21.61 -4.43
CA GLY A 21 2.41 -21.52 -5.84
C GLY A 21 1.32 -21.64 -6.94
N PRO A 22 0.09 -22.13 -6.67
CA PRO A 22 -1.04 -22.18 -7.63
C PRO A 22 -1.31 -20.88 -8.40
N ARG A 23 -2.00 -20.94 -9.55
CA ARG A 23 -2.24 -19.75 -10.38
C ARG A 23 -3.18 -18.73 -9.73
N GLN A 24 -4.20 -19.19 -9.01
CA GLN A 24 -5.19 -18.36 -8.33
C GLN A 24 -5.36 -18.77 -6.87
N VAL A 25 -5.43 -17.79 -5.97
CA VAL A 25 -5.54 -18.04 -4.52
C VAL A 25 -6.60 -17.15 -3.89
N LYS A 26 -7.48 -17.76 -3.09
CA LYS A 26 -8.44 -17.07 -2.23
C LYS A 26 -8.30 -17.57 -0.78
N LEU A 27 -7.85 -16.72 0.15
CA LEU A 27 -7.74 -17.10 1.56
C LEU A 27 -8.59 -16.21 2.45
N ASN A 28 -9.17 -16.82 3.47
CA ASN A 28 -9.73 -16.13 4.64
C ASN A 28 -8.96 -16.62 5.87
N MET A 29 -8.34 -15.71 6.63
CA MET A 29 -7.54 -16.09 7.80
C MET A 29 -7.71 -15.11 8.96
N SER A 30 -7.80 -15.62 10.20
CA SER A 30 -8.09 -14.74 11.34
C SER A 30 -6.84 -14.20 12.02
N LEU A 31 -5.96 -15.06 12.57
CA LEU A 31 -4.92 -14.64 13.51
C LEU A 31 -3.50 -14.98 13.02
N ASN A 32 -2.64 -13.96 12.97
CA ASN A 32 -1.20 -14.03 12.71
C ASN A 32 -0.77 -14.96 11.55
N PRO A 33 -1.41 -14.93 10.36
CA PRO A 33 -0.95 -15.76 9.26
C PRO A 33 0.39 -15.29 8.70
N VAL A 34 1.26 -16.25 8.33
CA VAL A 34 2.53 -15.97 7.65
C VAL A 34 2.53 -16.61 6.27
N LEU A 35 2.54 -15.80 5.20
CA LEU A 35 2.46 -16.33 3.83
C LEU A 35 3.56 -15.85 2.91
N LYS A 36 4.06 -16.79 2.10
CA LYS A 36 4.86 -16.53 0.90
C LYS A 36 4.07 -16.95 -0.34
N ILE A 37 3.75 -15.99 -1.18
CA ILE A 37 2.80 -16.16 -2.28
C ILE A 37 3.46 -15.75 -3.61
N GLY A 38 3.58 -16.71 -4.54
CA GLY A 38 3.96 -16.52 -5.95
C GLY A 38 2.87 -16.63 -7.07
N PRO A 39 1.57 -16.93 -6.82
CA PRO A 39 0.50 -17.02 -7.83
C PRO A 39 0.38 -15.87 -8.83
N ARG A 40 -0.41 -16.02 -9.90
CA ARG A 40 -0.74 -14.90 -10.80
C ARG A 40 -1.74 -13.91 -10.17
N GLN A 41 -2.77 -14.45 -9.51
CA GLN A 41 -3.87 -13.68 -8.93
C GLN A 41 -4.16 -14.09 -7.48
N VAL A 42 -4.32 -13.12 -6.60
CA VAL A 42 -4.47 -13.35 -5.16
C VAL A 42 -5.57 -12.46 -4.58
N LYS A 43 -6.49 -13.08 -3.84
CA LYS A 43 -7.50 -12.40 -3.02
C LYS A 43 -7.40 -12.87 -1.58
N LEU A 44 -7.04 -11.99 -0.64
CA LEU A 44 -6.97 -12.34 0.78
C LEU A 44 -7.91 -11.47 1.60
N ASN A 45 -8.56 -12.09 2.57
CA ASN A 45 -9.21 -11.42 3.69
C ASN A 45 -8.50 -11.87 4.97
N MET A 46 -7.95 -10.95 5.75
CA MET A 46 -7.25 -11.31 6.98
C MET A 46 -7.53 -10.33 8.12
N SER A 47 -7.71 -10.83 9.33
CA SER A 47 -8.10 -9.97 10.45
C SER A 47 -6.89 -9.37 11.17
N LEU A 48 -6.07 -10.19 11.82
CA LEU A 48 -5.12 -9.72 12.84
C LEU A 48 -3.67 -10.11 12.53
N ASN A 49 -2.79 -9.11 12.49
CA ASN A 49 -1.32 -9.17 12.33
C ASN A 49 -0.81 -10.11 11.21
N PRO A 50 -1.36 -10.07 9.98
CA PRO A 50 -0.83 -10.90 8.91
C PRO A 50 0.56 -10.43 8.45
N VAL A 51 1.46 -11.38 8.17
CA VAL A 51 2.79 -11.11 7.61
C VAL A 51 2.89 -11.73 6.22
N LEU A 52 2.95 -10.90 5.18
CA LEU A 52 2.93 -11.38 3.80
C LEU A 52 4.13 -10.94 2.96
N LYS A 53 4.65 -11.89 2.17
CA LYS A 53 5.54 -11.64 1.04
C LYS A 53 4.89 -12.08 -0.27
N ILE A 54 4.63 -11.12 -1.16
CA ILE A 54 3.74 -11.28 -2.32
C ILE A 54 4.46 -10.83 -3.61
N GLY A 55 4.73 -11.78 -4.51
CA GLY A 55 5.22 -11.54 -5.89
C GLY A 55 4.25 -11.67 -7.11
N PRO A 56 2.93 -11.95 -6.97
CA PRO A 56 1.95 -12.07 -8.08
C PRO A 56 1.87 -10.96 -9.11
N ARG A 57 1.06 -11.13 -10.16
CA ARG A 57 0.74 -10.03 -11.09
C ARG A 57 -0.32 -9.10 -10.52
N GLU A 58 -1.35 -9.65 -9.89
CA GLU A 58 -2.52 -8.93 -9.39
C GLU A 58 -2.87 -9.37 -7.96
N VAL A 59 -3.10 -8.39 -7.10
CA VAL A 59 -3.37 -8.61 -5.67
C VAL A 59 -4.51 -7.74 -5.18
N LYS A 60 -5.48 -8.37 -4.51
CA LYS A 60 -6.55 -7.71 -3.76
C LYS A 60 -6.52 -8.16 -2.30
N LEU A 61 -6.24 -7.26 -1.38
CA LEU A 61 -6.23 -7.57 0.06
C LEU A 61 -7.25 -6.71 0.81
N ASN A 62 -7.94 -7.35 1.75
CA ASN A 62 -8.68 -6.68 2.81
C ASN A 62 -8.07 -7.11 4.14
N MET A 63 -7.59 -6.16 4.95
CA MET A 63 -6.95 -6.49 6.22
C MET A 63 -7.33 -5.52 7.33
N SER A 64 -7.60 -6.03 8.53
CA SER A 64 -8.10 -5.16 9.60
C SER A 64 -6.97 -4.54 10.41
N LEU A 65 -6.14 -5.33 11.09
CA LEU A 65 -5.28 -4.85 12.17
C LEU A 65 -3.81 -5.25 11.96
N ASN A 66 -2.93 -4.23 11.98
CA ASN A 66 -1.47 -4.31 11.91
C ASN A 66 -0.89 -5.24 10.82
N PRO A 67 -1.34 -5.20 9.56
CA PRO A 67 -0.73 -6.02 8.52
C PRO A 67 0.68 -5.53 8.19
N VAL A 68 1.60 -6.48 8.01
CA VAL A 68 2.98 -6.22 7.55
C VAL A 68 3.17 -6.85 6.17
N LEU A 69 3.39 -6.02 5.15
CA LEU A 69 3.40 -6.48 3.76
C LEU A 69 4.66 -6.04 3.00
N LYS A 70 5.24 -7.01 2.28
CA LYS A 70 6.22 -6.76 1.21
C LYS A 70 5.66 -7.21 -0.12
N ILE A 71 5.47 -6.25 -1.02
CA ILE A 71 4.65 -6.41 -2.23
C ILE A 71 5.43 -5.93 -3.47
N GLY A 72 5.72 -6.84 -4.40
CA GLY A 72 6.28 -6.55 -5.75
C GLY A 72 5.39 -6.77 -7.01
N PRO A 73 4.05 -6.97 -6.96
CA PRO A 73 3.19 -7.18 -8.15
C PRO A 73 3.13 -6.06 -9.17
N ARG A 74 2.48 -6.32 -10.32
CA ARG A 74 2.19 -5.24 -11.29
C ARG A 74 1.08 -4.32 -10.81
N GLN A 75 0.00 -4.89 -10.27
CA GLN A 75 -1.20 -4.17 -9.82
C GLN A 75 -1.63 -4.60 -8.42
N VAL A 76 -1.93 -3.62 -7.57
CA VAL A 76 -2.28 -3.84 -6.17
C VAL A 76 -3.48 -2.99 -5.76
N LYS A 77 -4.49 -3.63 -5.16
CA LYS A 77 -5.61 -2.99 -4.48
C LYS A 77 -5.67 -3.43 -3.01
N LEU A 78 -5.46 -2.51 -2.08
CA LEU A 78 -5.53 -2.80 -0.64
C LEU A 78 -6.63 -1.96 0.01
N ASN A 79 -7.35 -2.60 0.93
CA ASN A 79 -8.17 -1.94 1.94
C ASN A 79 -7.63 -2.35 3.31
N MET A 80 -7.21 -1.38 4.14
CA MET A 80 -6.66 -1.68 5.46
C MET A 80 -7.16 -0.72 6.52
N SER A 81 -7.52 -1.22 7.71
CA SER A 81 -8.10 -0.36 8.74
C SER A 81 -7.03 0.29 9.62
N LEU A 82 -6.24 -0.50 10.34
CA LEU A 82 -5.44 0.01 11.47
C LEU A 82 -3.96 -0.36 11.37
N ASN A 83 -3.10 0.65 11.45
CA ASN A 83 -1.64 0.58 11.52
C ASN A 83 -0.96 -0.35 10.48
N PRO A 84 -1.31 -0.32 9.18
CA PRO A 84 -0.62 -1.13 8.19
C PRO A 84 0.82 -0.65 7.98
N VAL A 85 1.76 -1.59 7.87
CA VAL A 85 3.16 -1.31 7.52
C VAL A 85 3.48 -1.94 6.17
N LEU A 86 3.73 -1.10 5.16
CA LEU A 86 3.85 -1.56 3.78
C LEU A 86 5.16 -1.13 3.12
N LYS A 87 5.81 -2.08 2.44
CA LYS A 87 6.84 -1.81 1.44
C LYS A 87 6.38 -2.30 0.07
N ILE A 88 6.17 -1.37 -0.85
CA ILE A 88 5.49 -1.66 -2.13
C ILE A 88 6.27 -1.07 -3.32
N GLY A 89 6.68 -1.91 -4.28
CA GLY A 89 7.27 -1.50 -5.59
C GLY A 89 6.49 -1.81 -6.90
N PRO A 90 5.15 -1.91 -6.96
CA PRO A 90 4.39 -2.20 -8.18
C PRO A 90 4.48 -1.22 -9.33
N ARG A 91 3.80 -1.51 -10.45
CA ARG A 91 3.56 -0.46 -11.46
C ARG A 91 2.41 0.45 -11.04
N GLN A 92 1.31 -0.11 -10.53
CA GLN A 92 0.10 0.62 -10.18
C GLN A 92 -0.44 0.19 -8.81
N ILE A 93 -0.84 1.19 -8.01
CA ILE A 93 -1.36 0.96 -6.65
C ILE A 93 -2.62 1.78 -6.41
N LYS A 94 -3.65 1.14 -5.84
CA LYS A 94 -4.80 1.79 -5.21
C LYS A 94 -4.90 1.35 -3.75
N LEU A 95 -4.71 2.27 -2.79
CA LEU A 95 -4.88 1.99 -1.37
C LEU A 95 -6.03 2.81 -0.79
N ASN A 96 -6.80 2.17 0.09
CA ASN A 96 -7.67 2.84 1.05
C ASN A 96 -7.23 2.43 2.46
N MET A 97 -6.90 3.40 3.32
CA MET A 97 -6.45 3.12 4.68
C MET A 97 -7.04 4.08 5.70
N SER A 98 -7.41 3.60 6.88
CA SER A 98 -8.08 4.46 7.86
C SER A 98 -7.10 5.11 8.82
N LEU A 99 -6.37 4.34 9.63
CA LEU A 99 -5.63 4.86 10.79
C LEU A 99 -4.14 4.50 10.76
N ASN A 100 -3.30 5.53 10.93
CA ASN A 100 -1.84 5.49 11.07
C ASN A 100 -1.09 4.54 10.10
N PRO A 101 -1.36 4.57 8.78
CA PRO A 101 -0.58 3.76 7.85
C PRO A 101 0.86 4.27 7.73
N VAL A 102 1.81 3.34 7.72
CA VAL A 102 3.24 3.63 7.47
C VAL A 102 3.67 3.00 6.15
N LEU A 103 3.96 3.84 5.16
CA LEU A 103 4.19 3.37 3.80
C LEU A 103 5.53 3.81 3.22
N LYS A 104 6.23 2.84 2.61
CA LYS A 104 7.32 3.09 1.67
C LYS A 104 6.94 2.59 0.28
N ILE A 105 6.75 3.51 -0.65
CA ILE A 105 6.11 3.25 -1.94
C ILE A 105 7.00 3.77 -3.09
N ASP A 106 7.37 2.87 -4.02
CA ASP A 106 8.12 3.21 -5.24
C ASP A 106 7.54 2.58 -6.54
N PRO A 107 6.32 2.96 -6.97
CA PRO A 107 5.71 2.49 -8.20
C PRO A 107 5.70 3.54 -9.31
N ARG A 108 5.09 3.23 -10.47
CA ARG A 108 4.90 4.25 -11.52
C ARG A 108 3.74 5.20 -11.18
N GLN A 109 2.62 4.64 -10.69
CA GLN A 109 1.38 5.38 -10.41
C GLN A 109 0.78 4.98 -9.07
N VAL A 110 0.35 5.98 -8.30
CA VAL A 110 -0.25 5.79 -6.96
C VAL A 110 -1.55 6.58 -6.85
N LYS A 111 -2.60 5.91 -6.35
CA LYS A 111 -3.81 6.54 -5.80
C LYS A 111 -4.01 6.11 -4.35
N LEU A 112 -3.92 7.04 -3.41
CA LEU A 112 -4.20 6.77 -1.99
C LEU A 112 -5.39 7.58 -1.51
N ASN A 113 -6.21 6.94 -0.67
CA ASN A 113 -7.16 7.60 0.21
C ASN A 113 -6.82 7.21 1.65
N MET A 114 -6.54 8.19 2.52
CA MET A 114 -6.16 7.92 3.91
C MET A 114 -6.83 8.88 4.88
N SER A 115 -7.32 8.39 6.01
CA SER A 115 -8.05 9.27 6.94
C SER A 115 -7.14 9.93 7.96
N LEU A 116 -6.45 9.15 8.80
CA LEU A 116 -5.84 9.66 10.05
C LEU A 116 -4.34 9.34 10.14
N ASN A 117 -3.55 10.38 10.34
CA ASN A 117 -2.10 10.38 10.59
C ASN A 117 -1.27 9.44 9.68
N PRO A 118 -1.44 9.46 8.34
CA PRO A 118 -0.59 8.65 7.47
C PRO A 118 0.85 9.17 7.45
N VAL A 119 1.82 8.26 7.50
CA VAL A 119 3.25 8.55 7.34
C VAL A 119 3.76 7.91 6.06
N LEU A 120 4.14 8.74 5.09
CA LEU A 120 4.45 8.28 3.73
C LEU A 120 5.83 8.74 3.26
N LYS A 121 6.59 7.79 2.70
CA LYS A 121 7.75 8.06 1.85
C LYS A 121 7.49 7.53 0.44
N ILE A 122 7.42 8.44 -0.53
CA ILE A 122 6.98 8.10 -1.89
C ILE A 122 7.93 8.66 -2.96
N GLY A 123 8.42 7.80 -3.87
CA GLY A 123 9.27 8.18 -5.03
C GLY A 123 8.72 7.99 -6.47
N PRO A 124 7.40 7.82 -6.75
CA PRO A 124 6.86 7.38 -8.04
C PRO A 124 6.94 8.43 -9.14
N ARG A 125 6.41 8.15 -10.34
CA ARG A 125 6.28 9.19 -11.39
C ARG A 125 5.05 10.07 -11.19
N GLN A 126 3.92 9.48 -10.80
CA GLN A 126 2.63 10.16 -10.66
C GLN A 126 1.90 9.78 -9.37
N ILE A 127 1.42 10.77 -8.63
CA ILE A 127 0.68 10.58 -7.37
C ILE A 127 -0.64 11.35 -7.37
N LYS A 128 -1.70 10.67 -6.91
CA LYS A 128 -2.93 11.31 -6.43
C LYS A 128 -3.22 10.88 -4.98
N LEU A 129 -3.17 11.83 -4.03
CA LEU A 129 -3.51 11.59 -2.62
C LEU A 129 -4.76 12.35 -2.23
N ASN A 130 -5.61 11.70 -1.44
CA ASN A 130 -6.64 12.34 -0.62
C ASN A 130 -6.39 11.97 0.84
N MET A 131 -6.22 12.96 1.72
CA MET A 131 -5.93 12.73 3.13
C MET A 131 -6.70 13.69 4.03
N SER A 132 -7.18 13.21 5.18
CA SER A 132 -7.97 14.04 6.08
C SER A 132 -7.14 14.72 7.16
N LEU A 133 -6.64 13.98 8.16
CA LEU A 133 -6.03 14.58 9.36
C LEU A 133 -4.56 14.22 9.54
N ASN A 134 -3.75 15.24 9.82
CA ASN A 134 -2.32 15.22 10.16
C ASN A 134 -1.43 14.29 9.29
N PRO A 135 -1.53 14.32 7.95
CA PRO A 135 -0.61 13.53 7.12
C PRO A 135 0.82 14.04 7.20
N VAL A 136 1.79 13.12 7.29
CA VAL A 136 3.23 13.43 7.22
C VAL A 136 3.82 12.81 5.96
N LEU A 137 4.28 13.65 5.03
CA LEU A 137 4.70 13.20 3.70
C LEU A 137 6.12 13.62 3.34
N LYS A 138 6.87 12.68 2.76
CA LYS A 138 8.09 12.95 1.99
C LYS A 138 7.94 12.41 0.56
N ILE A 139 7.95 13.31 -0.42
CA ILE A 139 7.50 13.05 -1.80
C ILE A 139 8.54 13.58 -2.80
N GLY A 140 9.19 12.71 -3.59
CA GLY A 140 10.11 13.09 -4.70
C GLY A 140 9.67 12.79 -6.16
N PRO A 141 8.39 12.64 -6.52
CA PRO A 141 7.92 12.23 -7.84
C PRO A 141 7.88 13.37 -8.87
N ARG A 142 7.70 13.05 -10.15
CA ARG A 142 7.56 14.07 -11.21
C ARG A 142 6.25 14.86 -11.11
N GLN A 143 5.12 14.21 -10.86
CA GLN A 143 3.79 14.85 -10.85
C GLN A 143 3.00 14.47 -9.59
N VAL A 144 2.45 15.47 -8.90
CA VAL A 144 1.71 15.31 -7.64
C VAL A 144 0.38 16.05 -7.68
N LYS A 145 -0.70 15.37 -7.28
CA LYS A 145 -1.97 15.98 -6.91
C LYS A 145 -2.35 15.60 -5.48
N LEU A 146 -2.40 16.57 -4.57
CA LEU A 146 -2.77 16.38 -3.17
C LEU A 146 -4.09 17.09 -2.86
N ASN A 147 -4.96 16.42 -2.11
CA ASN A 147 -6.09 17.02 -1.40
C ASN A 147 -5.94 16.69 0.08
N MET A 148 -5.86 17.70 0.95
CA MET A 148 -5.60 17.55 2.39
C MET A 148 -6.46 18.49 3.22
N SER A 149 -7.01 18.02 4.33
CA SER A 149 -7.90 18.83 5.16
C SER A 149 -7.17 19.52 6.32
N LEU A 150 -6.63 18.77 7.28
CA LEU A 150 -6.18 19.31 8.58
C LEU A 150 -4.71 18.99 8.88
N ASN A 151 -3.94 20.03 9.22
CA ASN A 151 -2.56 20.01 9.69
C ASN A 151 -1.59 19.11 8.87
N PRO A 152 -1.55 19.19 7.53
CA PRO A 152 -0.60 18.40 6.77
C PRO A 152 0.84 18.90 6.95
N VAL A 153 1.79 17.97 7.10
CA VAL A 153 3.23 18.25 7.13
C VAL A 153 3.90 17.63 5.89
N LEU A 154 4.48 18.47 5.06
CA LEU A 154 4.89 18.11 3.70
C LEU A 154 6.31 18.53 3.39
N LYS A 155 7.10 17.57 2.88
CA LYS A 155 8.34 17.82 2.15
C LYS A 155 8.24 17.25 0.75
N ILE A 156 8.19 18.12 -0.25
CA ILE A 156 7.96 17.73 -1.65
C ILE A 156 9.04 18.30 -2.58
N ASP A 157 9.55 17.48 -3.50
CA ASP A 157 10.54 17.90 -4.52
C ASP A 157 10.06 17.55 -5.97
N PRO A 158 8.86 18.00 -6.42
CA PRO A 158 8.29 17.55 -7.69
C PRO A 158 8.64 18.44 -8.89
N ARG A 159 8.46 17.90 -10.11
CA ARG A 159 8.48 18.73 -11.34
C ARG A 159 7.18 19.52 -11.52
N GLN A 160 6.05 18.94 -11.11
CA GLN A 160 4.73 19.56 -11.17
C GLN A 160 3.92 19.17 -9.92
N VAL A 161 3.27 20.16 -9.31
CA VAL A 161 2.45 19.97 -8.11
C VAL A 161 1.11 20.70 -8.24
N LYS A 162 0.03 20.04 -7.83
CA LYS A 162 -1.27 20.65 -7.56
C LYS A 162 -1.70 20.32 -6.13
N LEU A 163 -1.89 21.34 -5.31
CA LEU A 163 -2.28 21.23 -3.90
C LEU A 163 -3.67 21.80 -3.69
N ASN A 164 -4.49 21.11 -2.91
CA ASN A 164 -5.67 21.66 -2.25
C ASN A 164 -5.51 21.35 -0.76
N MET A 165 -5.43 22.38 0.08
CA MET A 165 -5.19 22.29 1.52
C MET A 165 -6.13 23.25 2.25
N SER A 166 -6.65 22.84 3.41
CA SER A 166 -7.56 23.69 4.19
C SER A 166 -6.88 24.33 5.41
N LEU A 167 -6.62 23.57 6.48
CA LEU A 167 -6.24 24.16 7.77
C LEU A 167 -4.80 23.82 8.18
N ASN A 168 -4.03 24.85 8.55
CA ASN A 168 -2.68 24.80 9.13
C ASN A 168 -1.66 23.89 8.42
N PRO A 169 -1.43 24.05 7.10
CA PRO A 169 -0.41 23.28 6.40
C PRO A 169 1.00 23.75 6.77
N VAL A 170 1.90 22.80 6.99
CA VAL A 170 3.36 23.02 7.02
C VAL A 170 3.96 22.44 5.75
N LEU A 171 4.50 23.30 4.88
CA LEU A 171 4.95 22.91 3.54
C LEU A 171 6.39 23.37 3.27
N LYS A 172 7.22 22.41 2.85
CA LYS A 172 8.53 22.65 2.25
C LYS A 172 8.56 22.10 0.83
N ILE A 173 8.78 22.97 -0.15
CA ILE A 173 8.98 22.61 -1.56
C ILE A 173 10.46 22.81 -1.90
N GLY A 174 11.15 21.75 -2.33
CA GLY A 174 12.51 21.82 -2.85
C GLY A 174 12.57 21.72 -4.37
N PRO A 175 13.74 21.97 -4.97
CA PRO A 175 13.94 21.82 -6.41
C PRO A 175 13.72 20.36 -6.84
N PRO A 176 13.34 20.10 -8.10
CA PRO A 176 13.16 18.73 -8.59
C PRO A 176 14.43 17.91 -8.36
N SER A 177 14.31 16.77 -7.68
CA SER A 177 15.42 15.84 -7.48
C SER A 177 15.81 15.20 -8.81
N GLY A 178 16.86 15.75 -9.46
CA GLY A 178 17.33 15.28 -10.77
C GLY A 178 18.38 16.16 -11.46
N LYS A 179 19.11 17.02 -10.72
CA LYS A 179 20.37 17.62 -11.19
C LYS A 179 21.48 17.25 -10.22
N THR A 180 22.08 16.09 -10.45
CA THR A 180 23.47 15.67 -10.19
C THR A 180 23.67 14.37 -10.95
#